data_AF-A0AAW2PNB9-F1
#
_entry.id   AF-A0AAW2PNB9-F1
#
_cell.length_a   1.000
_cell.length_b   1.000
_cell.length_c   1.000
_cell.angle_alpha   90.00
_cell.angle_beta   90.00
_cell.angle_gamma   90.00
#
_symmetry.space_group_name_H-M   'P 1'
#
loop_
_entity.id
_entity.type
_entity.pdbx_description
1 polymer ?
#
loop_
_entity_poly.entity_id
_entity_poly.type
_entity_poly.pdbx_seq_one_letter_code
_entity_poly.pdbx_strand_id
1 'polypeptide(L)'
;MDLTVQRLGRSLVLMEDEEVDVDVSLAGSTEGREVRGFLLVGKLITPRAFRYDVLVSTLMLVIRPVRGMEVSMLPANRFLLKLHHVADKDRALKGRPWTFDRNLIILNEVTAEDNPATVELNRCPFYVHVHGLPIRLMTRMTAEIIGN
;
A
#
# COMPACT_ATOMS: atom_id res chain seq x y z
N MET A 1 -6.94 -23.64 39.55
CA MET A 1 -5.94 -23.93 38.50
C MET A 1 -6.67 -23.91 37.18
N ASP A 2 -6.73 -22.72 36.57
CA ASP A 2 -7.64 -22.38 35.47
C ASP A 2 -7.14 -22.87 34.11
N LEU A 3 -7.89 -23.81 33.53
CA LEU A 3 -7.67 -24.43 32.22
C LEU A 3 -7.89 -23.47 31.03
N THR A 4 -8.22 -22.21 31.28
CA THR A 4 -8.40 -21.17 30.26
C THR A 4 -7.08 -20.52 29.82
N VAL A 5 -6.06 -20.47 30.68
CA VAL A 5 -4.75 -19.87 30.33
C VAL A 5 -3.95 -20.74 29.35
N GLN A 6 -4.08 -22.07 29.44
CA GLN A 6 -3.42 -23.00 28.51
C GLN A 6 -4.00 -22.97 27.09
N ARG A 7 -5.23 -22.48 26.87
CA ARG A 7 -5.83 -22.37 25.53
C ARG A 7 -5.39 -21.13 24.76
N LEU A 8 -4.94 -20.07 25.43
CA LEU A 8 -4.38 -18.89 24.77
C LEU A 8 -2.93 -19.09 24.31
N GLY A 9 -2.18 -20.00 24.95
CA GLY A 9 -0.80 -20.33 24.57
C GLY A 9 -0.63 -21.15 23.28
N ARG A 10 -1.73 -21.58 22.65
CA ARG A 10 -1.71 -22.36 21.39
C ARG A 10 -2.22 -21.60 20.16
N SER A 11 -2.72 -20.37 20.33
CA SER A 11 -3.12 -19.50 19.21
C SER A 11 -2.01 -18.55 18.76
N LEU A 12 -0.88 -18.54 19.46
CA LEU A 12 0.34 -17.87 19.03
C LEU A 12 1.20 -18.90 18.30
N VAL A 13 0.75 -19.30 17.10
CA VAL A 13 1.71 -19.78 16.11
C VAL A 13 2.45 -18.54 15.66
N LEU A 14 3.55 -18.28 16.37
CA LEU A 14 4.66 -17.48 15.85
C LEU A 14 5.10 -18.21 14.58
N MET A 15 4.69 -17.70 13.41
CA MET A 15 5.47 -18.01 12.22
C MET A 15 6.79 -17.27 12.41
N GLU A 16 7.82 -18.08 12.56
CA GLU A 16 9.21 -17.69 12.69
C GLU A 16 9.59 -16.62 11.64
N ASP A 17 10.29 -15.60 12.12
CA ASP A 17 11.22 -14.75 11.41
C ASP A 17 10.74 -14.06 10.12
N GLU A 18 10.16 -12.87 10.28
CA GLU A 18 10.40 -11.76 9.34
C GLU A 18 11.47 -10.82 9.93
N GLU A 19 12.67 -11.35 10.23
CA GLU A 19 13.87 -10.56 9.94
C GLU A 19 14.05 -10.59 8.42
N VAL A 20 13.32 -9.72 7.73
CA VAL A 20 13.65 -9.40 6.34
C VAL A 20 14.89 -8.53 6.43
N ASP A 21 16.05 -9.18 6.24
CA ASP A 21 17.30 -8.50 5.96
C ASP A 21 16.99 -7.52 4.81
N VAL A 22 17.05 -6.23 5.12
CA VAL A 22 16.91 -5.20 4.10
C VAL A 22 18.17 -5.32 3.28
N ASP A 23 18.11 -6.07 2.18
CA ASP A 23 19.23 -6.14 1.26
C ASP A 23 19.45 -4.72 0.69
N VAL A 24 20.40 -4.01 1.28
CA VAL A 24 20.91 -2.71 0.80
C VAL A 24 21.82 -2.95 -0.42
N SER A 25 21.41 -3.83 -1.33
CA SER A 25 22.06 -4.03 -2.63
C SER A 25 21.48 -3.11 -3.72
N LEU A 26 20.53 -2.24 -3.38
CA LEU A 26 20.06 -1.19 -4.30
C LEU A 26 20.99 0.04 -4.39
N ALA A 27 22.12 0.01 -3.69
CA ALA A 27 23.19 1.01 -3.82
C ALA A 27 24.39 0.53 -4.67
N GLY A 28 24.21 -0.47 -5.54
CA GLY A 28 25.30 -0.96 -6.38
C GLY A 28 24.84 -1.56 -7.70
N SER A 29 25.30 -0.95 -8.79
CA SER A 29 25.29 -1.45 -10.18
C SER A 29 23.95 -1.44 -10.94
N THR A 30 23.56 -0.26 -11.41
CA THR A 30 23.64 0.13 -12.85
C THR A 30 23.23 1.58 -12.96
N GLU A 31 24.12 2.42 -13.49
CA GLU A 31 23.91 3.77 -14.05
C GLU A 31 22.83 4.64 -13.39
N GLY A 32 23.24 5.75 -12.76
CA GLY A 32 22.38 6.79 -12.20
C GLY A 32 21.43 7.41 -13.22
N ARG A 33 20.40 6.67 -13.59
CA ARG A 33 19.38 7.00 -14.58
C ARG A 33 18.03 6.97 -13.86
N GLU A 34 17.58 8.16 -13.48
CA GLU A 34 16.19 8.48 -13.13
C GLU A 34 15.41 7.37 -12.40
N VAL A 35 15.82 6.98 -11.18
CA VAL A 35 14.90 6.28 -10.23
C VAL A 35 13.77 7.23 -9.77
N ARG A 36 13.88 8.52 -10.12
CA ARG A 36 12.89 9.55 -9.84
C ARG A 36 11.54 9.19 -10.45
N GLY A 37 10.55 8.97 -9.60
CA GLY A 37 9.15 8.90 -10.00
C GLY A 37 8.60 7.51 -10.33
N PHE A 38 9.23 6.43 -9.87
CA PHE A 38 8.72 5.06 -10.05
C PHE A 38 8.50 4.26 -8.76
N LEU A 39 8.86 4.81 -7.61
CA LEU A 39 8.76 4.14 -6.31
C LEU A 39 7.51 4.59 -5.56
N LEU A 40 6.74 3.62 -5.05
CA LEU A 40 5.66 3.85 -4.10
C LEU A 40 5.92 3.04 -2.85
N VAL A 41 5.55 3.59 -1.70
CA VAL A 41 5.47 2.83 -0.45
C VAL A 41 4.01 2.60 -0.11
N GLY A 42 3.70 1.36 0.25
CA GLY A 42 2.40 0.91 0.68
C GLY A 42 2.39 0.44 2.12
N LYS A 43 1.22 0.52 2.75
CA LYS A 43 0.94 -0.10 4.05
C LYS A 43 -0.43 -0.76 4.03
N LEU A 44 -0.48 -2.02 4.41
CA LEU A 44 -1.73 -2.75 4.64
C LEU A 44 -2.20 -2.52 6.07
N ILE A 45 -3.37 -1.91 6.22
CA ILE A 45 -3.96 -1.58 7.52
C ILE A 45 -4.75 -2.78 8.03
N THR A 46 -4.05 -3.69 8.72
CA THR A 46 -4.65 -4.89 9.31
C THR A 46 -3.91 -5.29 10.58
N PRO A 47 -4.61 -5.78 11.62
CA PRO A 47 -3.99 -6.44 12.77
C PRO A 47 -3.73 -7.94 12.53
N ARG A 48 -4.21 -8.50 11.41
CA ARG A 48 -4.12 -9.93 11.11
C ARG A 48 -2.89 -10.22 10.25
N ALA A 49 -2.27 -11.37 10.50
CA ALA A 49 -1.28 -11.92 9.59
C ALA A 49 -1.91 -12.16 8.21
N PHE A 50 -1.13 -11.95 7.15
CA PHE A 50 -1.56 -12.13 5.77
C PHE A 50 -0.43 -12.79 4.97
N ARG A 51 -0.81 -13.37 3.85
CA ARG A 51 0.12 -14.02 2.94
C ARG A 51 0.67 -13.02 1.93
N TYR A 52 1.98 -12.81 1.97
CA TYR A 52 2.68 -11.88 1.09
C TYR A 52 2.49 -12.22 -0.40
N ASP A 53 2.64 -13.49 -0.76
CA ASP A 53 2.50 -13.96 -2.15
C ASP A 53 1.11 -13.64 -2.73
N VAL A 54 0.08 -13.73 -1.90
CA VAL A 54 -1.30 -13.40 -2.28
C VAL A 54 -1.49 -11.89 -2.42
N LEU A 55 -0.89 -11.10 -1.54
CA LEU A 55 -0.88 -9.63 -1.65
C LEU A 55 -0.23 -9.19 -2.97
N VAL A 56 0.97 -9.69 -3.28
CA VAL A 56 1.70 -9.36 -4.51
C VAL A 56 0.89 -9.73 -5.74
N SER A 57 0.35 -10.96 -5.77
CA SER A 57 -0.48 -11.44 -6.89
C SER A 57 -1.70 -10.55 -7.10
N THR A 58 -2.33 -10.09 -6.01
CA THR A 58 -3.47 -9.17 -6.07
C THR A 58 -3.07 -7.81 -6.61
N LEU A 59 -1.96 -7.25 -6.12
CA LEU A 59 -1.46 -5.96 -6.59
C LEU A 59 -1.09 -6.00 -8.08
N MET A 60 -0.44 -7.06 -8.54
CA MET A 60 -0.14 -7.30 -9.96
C MET A 60 -1.41 -7.33 -10.81
N LEU A 61 -2.45 -8.04 -10.36
CA LEU A 61 -3.71 -8.17 -11.09
C LEU A 61 -4.49 -6.85 -11.20
N VAL A 62 -4.41 -6.03 -10.16
CA VAL A 62 -5.20 -4.80 -10.03
C VAL A 62 -4.49 -3.62 -10.69
N ILE A 63 -3.18 -3.46 -10.46
CA ILE A 63 -2.38 -2.38 -11.06
C ILE A 63 -2.15 -2.65 -12.55
N ARG A 64 -1.98 -3.93 -12.95
CA ARG A 64 -1.69 -4.38 -14.32
C ARG A 64 -0.50 -3.64 -14.94
N PRO A 65 0.70 -3.77 -14.35
CA PRO A 65 1.87 -3.05 -14.83
C PRO A 65 2.27 -3.53 -16.23
N VAL A 66 2.48 -2.59 -17.15
CA VAL A 66 2.81 -2.88 -18.55
C VAL A 66 4.25 -3.37 -18.69
N ARG A 67 5.15 -2.86 -17.85
CA ARG A 67 6.59 -3.20 -17.86
C ARG A 67 7.03 -4.00 -16.63
N GLY A 68 6.08 -4.65 -15.96
CA GLY A 68 6.33 -5.35 -14.71
C GLY A 68 6.40 -4.43 -13.49
N MET A 69 6.45 -5.08 -12.32
CA MET A 69 6.51 -4.44 -11.02
C MET A 69 7.22 -5.38 -10.05
N GLU A 70 8.10 -4.83 -9.23
CA GLU A 70 8.76 -5.52 -8.13
C GLU A 70 8.11 -5.08 -6.81
N VAL A 71 7.97 -6.03 -5.88
CA VAL A 71 7.46 -5.76 -4.53
C VAL A 71 8.49 -6.24 -3.51
N SER A 72 8.77 -5.43 -2.51
CA SER A 72 9.67 -5.77 -1.40
C SER A 72 8.96 -5.49 -0.08
N MET A 73 8.99 -6.45 0.85
CA MET A 73 8.37 -6.27 2.16
C MET A 73 9.23 -5.39 3.06
N LEU A 74 8.54 -4.64 3.92
CA LEU A 74 9.13 -3.78 4.93
C LEU A 74 8.45 -4.09 6.28
N PRO A 75 9.09 -3.78 7.42
CA PRO A 75 8.48 -3.96 8.73
C PRO A 75 7.14 -3.21 8.88
N ALA A 76 6.32 -3.66 9.84
CA ALA A 76 5.04 -3.04 10.18
C ALA A 76 4.01 -3.01 9.05
N ASN A 77 3.87 -4.13 8.33
CA ASN A 77 2.93 -4.34 7.22
C ASN A 77 3.12 -3.34 6.07
N ARG A 78 4.35 -2.85 5.90
CA ARG A 78 4.73 -1.95 4.81
C ARG A 78 5.32 -2.75 3.66
N PHE A 79 5.32 -2.16 2.47
CA PHE A 79 5.97 -2.72 1.31
C PHE A 79 6.36 -1.63 0.33
N LEU A 80 7.44 -1.85 -0.41
CA LEU A 80 7.88 -1.00 -1.49
C LEU A 80 7.38 -1.58 -2.82
N LEU A 81 6.80 -0.74 -3.66
CA LEU A 81 6.47 -1.04 -5.05
C LEU A 81 7.45 -0.30 -5.93
N LYS A 82 8.21 -1.04 -6.73
CA LYS A 82 9.05 -0.49 -7.77
C LYS A 82 8.41 -0.80 -9.12
N LEU A 83 7.96 0.26 -9.77
CA LEU A 83 7.35 0.21 -11.08
C LEU A 83 8.39 0.53 -12.14
N HIS A 84 8.13 0.17 -13.40
CA HIS A 84 9.03 0.48 -14.52
C HIS A 84 8.38 1.40 -15.56
N HIS A 85 7.22 1.99 -15.23
CA HIS A 85 6.50 2.89 -16.12
C HIS A 85 5.66 3.91 -15.33
N VAL A 86 5.75 5.20 -15.71
CA VAL A 86 5.08 6.29 -14.97
C VAL A 86 3.56 6.13 -15.01
N ALA A 87 3.00 5.69 -16.13
CA ALA A 87 1.56 5.49 -16.23
C ALA A 87 1.04 4.38 -15.29
N ASP A 88 1.86 3.40 -14.92
CA ASP A 88 1.46 2.36 -13.97
C ASP A 88 1.49 2.91 -12.53
N LYS A 89 2.46 3.78 -12.21
CA LYS A 89 2.46 4.55 -10.96
C LYS A 89 1.23 5.44 -10.84
N ASP A 90 0.95 6.21 -11.87
CA ASP A 90 -0.21 7.10 -11.90
C ASP A 90 -1.51 6.32 -11.75
N ARG A 91 -1.62 5.16 -12.40
CA ARG A 91 -2.78 4.27 -12.26
C ARG A 91 -2.90 3.72 -10.84
N ALA A 92 -1.79 3.28 -10.24
CA ALA A 92 -1.75 2.84 -8.85
C ALA A 92 -2.18 3.96 -7.89
N LEU A 93 -1.72 5.20 -8.07
CA LEU A 93 -2.10 6.32 -7.21
C LEU A 93 -3.54 6.81 -7.46
N LYS A 94 -4.00 6.84 -8.71
CA LYS A 94 -5.37 7.30 -9.05
C LYS A 94 -6.44 6.26 -8.72
N GLY A 95 -6.09 4.98 -8.67
CA GLY A 95 -7.05 3.92 -8.36
C GLY A 95 -7.34 3.72 -6.86
N ARG A 96 -6.71 4.50 -5.97
CA ARG A 96 -7.00 4.49 -4.54
C ARG A 96 -8.47 4.88 -4.27
N PRO A 97 -9.12 4.33 -3.24
CA PRO A 97 -8.56 3.44 -2.23
C PRO A 97 -8.40 2.01 -2.73
N TRP A 98 -7.29 1.37 -2.39
CA TRP A 98 -7.08 -0.06 -2.65
C TRP A 98 -7.47 -0.87 -1.43
N THR A 99 -7.97 -2.09 -1.66
CA THR A 99 -8.31 -3.01 -0.58
C THR A 99 -7.73 -4.39 -0.85
N PHE A 100 -7.35 -5.08 0.21
CA PHE A 100 -6.91 -6.47 0.19
C PHE A 100 -7.54 -7.20 1.38
N ASP A 101 -8.28 -8.27 1.10
CA ASP A 101 -9.11 -8.99 2.09
C ASP A 101 -9.93 -8.03 2.98
N ARG A 102 -10.60 -7.05 2.36
CA ARG A 102 -11.40 -5.99 3.03
C ARG A 102 -10.61 -5.05 3.95
N ASN A 103 -9.29 -5.14 3.97
CA ASN A 103 -8.41 -4.21 4.68
C ASN A 103 -7.89 -3.13 3.71
N LEU A 104 -7.75 -1.90 4.21
CA LEU A 104 -7.29 -0.77 3.40
C LEU A 104 -5.80 -0.87 3.11
N ILE A 105 -5.41 -0.59 1.87
CA ILE A 105 -4.03 -0.32 1.48
C ILE A 105 -3.88 1.19 1.29
N ILE A 106 -2.94 1.79 2.03
CA ILE A 106 -2.53 3.17 1.84
C ILE A 106 -1.27 3.16 0.97
N LEU A 107 -1.26 3.92 -0.12
CA LEU A 107 -0.09 4.10 -0.99
C LEU A 107 0.30 5.57 -1.05
N ASN A 108 1.61 5.84 -1.00
CA ASN A 108 2.19 7.15 -1.22
C ASN A 108 3.45 7.06 -2.10
N GLU A 109 3.79 8.16 -2.77
CA GLU A 109 5.01 8.26 -3.55
C GLU A 109 6.24 8.42 -2.64
N VAL A 110 7.36 7.87 -3.08
CA VAL A 110 8.65 7.97 -2.40
C VAL A 110 9.63 8.65 -3.35
N THR A 111 10.30 9.69 -2.87
CA THR A 111 11.40 10.35 -3.60
C THR A 111 12.74 9.71 -3.23
N ALA A 112 13.81 10.03 -3.97
CA ALA A 112 15.13 9.46 -3.73
C ALA A 112 15.74 9.83 -2.37
N GLU A 113 15.21 10.86 -1.70
CA GLU A 113 15.68 11.34 -0.40
C GLU A 113 14.86 10.76 0.77
N ASP A 114 13.71 10.15 0.47
CA ASP A 114 12.81 9.62 1.48
C ASP A 114 13.27 8.24 1.96
N ASN A 115 13.15 8.00 3.26
CA ASN A 115 13.25 6.65 3.81
C ASN A 115 11.86 5.98 3.78
N PRO A 116 11.63 4.92 2.98
CA PRO A 116 10.34 4.25 2.86
C PRO A 116 9.77 3.76 4.19
N ALA A 117 10.63 3.43 5.17
CA ALA A 117 10.19 2.97 6.48
C ALA A 117 9.52 4.08 7.31
N THR A 118 9.91 5.34 7.10
CA THR A 118 9.45 6.49 7.89
C THR A 118 8.42 7.35 7.19
N VAL A 119 8.20 7.18 5.88
CA VAL A 119 7.16 7.92 5.13
C VAL A 119 5.79 7.76 5.82
N GLU A 120 5.10 8.89 6.00
CA GLU A 120 3.76 8.92 6.58
C GLU A 120 2.74 8.25 5.65
N LEU A 121 2.02 7.27 6.21
CA LEU A 121 0.96 6.52 5.53
C LEU A 121 -0.29 6.52 6.41
N ASN A 122 -0.81 7.72 6.69
CA ASN A 122 -1.94 7.98 7.58
C ASN A 122 -3.19 8.54 6.85
N ARG A 123 -3.09 8.83 5.55
CA ARG A 123 -4.15 9.43 4.73
C ARG A 123 -4.36 8.64 3.44
N CYS A 124 -5.61 8.51 3.01
CA CYS A 124 -5.98 7.88 1.74
C CYS A 124 -7.17 8.64 1.14
N PRO A 125 -7.12 9.02 -0.16
CA PRO A 125 -8.28 9.62 -0.83
C PRO A 125 -9.37 8.57 -1.03
N PHE A 126 -10.63 8.98 -0.83
CA PHE A 126 -11.81 8.16 -1.07
C PHE A 126 -12.70 8.81 -2.13
N TYR A 127 -13.26 7.98 -3.01
CA TYR A 127 -14.33 8.40 -3.91
C TYR A 127 -15.67 8.20 -3.21
N VAL A 128 -16.37 9.29 -2.93
CA VAL A 128 -17.72 9.27 -2.35
C VAL A 128 -18.74 9.57 -3.43
N HIS A 129 -19.79 8.75 -3.51
CA HIS A 129 -20.91 8.98 -4.41
C HIS A 129 -22.11 9.50 -3.60
N VAL A 130 -22.53 10.73 -3.88
CA VAL A 130 -23.64 11.38 -3.17
C VAL A 130 -24.95 11.09 -3.88
N HIS A 131 -25.86 10.41 -3.18
CA HIS A 131 -27.19 10.08 -3.70
C HIS A 131 -28.23 11.12 -3.27
N GLY A 132 -29.26 11.31 -4.11
CA GLY A 132 -30.42 12.15 -3.78
C GLY A 132 -30.14 13.66 -3.75
N LEU A 133 -29.00 14.12 -4.29
CA LEU A 133 -28.68 15.54 -4.36
C LEU A 133 -29.66 16.23 -5.34
N PRO A 134 -30.44 17.23 -4.91
CA PRO A 134 -31.32 17.98 -5.81
C PRO A 134 -30.52 18.61 -6.96
N ILE A 135 -31.08 18.65 -8.18
CA ILE A 135 -30.40 19.18 -9.38
C ILE A 135 -29.82 20.59 -9.15
N ARG A 136 -30.56 21.46 -8.46
CA ARG A 136 -30.10 22.83 -8.12
C ARG A 136 -28.82 22.85 -7.28
N LEU A 137 -28.54 21.78 -6.53
CA LEU A 137 -27.36 21.62 -5.69
C LEU A 137 -26.25 20.80 -6.38
N MET A 138 -26.43 20.33 -7.62
CA MET A 138 -25.37 19.66 -8.40
C MET A 138 -24.42 20.70 -9.02
N THR A 139 -23.81 21.53 -8.18
CA THR A 139 -22.86 22.57 -8.59
C THR A 139 -21.47 22.27 -8.06
N ARG A 140 -20.44 22.83 -8.72
CA ARG A 140 -19.05 22.73 -8.24
C ARG A 140 -18.89 23.26 -6.81
N MET A 141 -19.54 24.37 -6.48
CA MET A 141 -19.52 24.94 -5.13
C MET A 141 -20.06 23.96 -4.09
N THR A 142 -21.17 23.29 -4.39
CA THR A 142 -21.72 22.27 -3.49
C THR A 142 -20.79 21.06 -3.37
N ALA A 143 -20.13 20.64 -4.45
CA ALA A 143 -19.15 19.57 -4.40
C ALA A 143 -17.96 19.93 -3.48
N GLU A 144 -17.41 21.15 -3.57
CA GLU A 144 -16.32 21.64 -2.71
C GLU A 144 -16.74 21.75 -1.24
N ILE A 145 -18.02 22.00 -0.95
CA ILE A 145 -18.56 21.99 0.42
C ILE A 145 -18.69 20.56 0.96
N ILE A 146 -19.06 19.60 0.10
CA ILE A 146 -19.23 18.19 0.48
C ILE A 146 -17.88 17.48 0.64
N GLY A 147 -16.96 17.71 -0.29
CA GLY A 147 -15.67 17.04 -0.37
C GLY A 147 -14.54 18.04 -0.61
N ASN A 148 -13.54 17.99 0.26
CA ASN A 148 -12.33 18.82 0.23
C ASN A 148 -11.11 17.91 0.05
#